data_AF-A0A9X1DMJ9-F1
#
_entry.id   AF-A0A9X1DMJ9-F1
#
_cell.length_a   1.000
_cell.length_b   1.000
_cell.length_c   1.000
_cell.angle_alpha   90.00
_cell.angle_beta   90.00
_cell.angle_gamma   90.00
#
_symmetry.space_group_name_H-M   'P 1'
#
loop_
_entity.id
_entity.type
_entity.pdbx_description
1 polymer ?
#
loop_
_entity_poly.entity_id
_entity_poly.type
_entity_poly.pdbx_seq_one_letter_code
_entity_poly.pdbx_strand_id
1 'polypeptide(L)'
;MKSRKLLVPIIVVAALSLTACGTNNEKKADETKKTEQSSPKSVSISDGAKDMKQTIADLNAQLKAKDATKVKESGAKLEESWQTFEDDVKAKSPDLYGKVETPLHTIEAGATSSPLDAPTLTKAAKELDGVLFEVQNLK
;
A
#
# COMPACT_ATOMS: atom_id res chain seq x y z
N MET A 1 -9.22 -39.79 -9.67
CA MET A 1 -10.66 -39.44 -9.61
C MET A 1 -10.95 -38.40 -10.68
N LYS A 2 -12.16 -38.47 -11.24
CA LYS A 2 -12.63 -37.90 -12.51
C LYS A 2 -12.90 -36.40 -12.38
N SER A 3 -12.45 -35.62 -13.35
CA SER A 3 -12.78 -34.20 -13.53
C SER A 3 -14.28 -34.00 -13.78
N ARG A 4 -14.83 -32.88 -13.28
CA ARG A 4 -16.13 -32.36 -13.71
C ARG A 4 -16.05 -30.84 -13.84
N LYS A 5 -16.14 -30.38 -15.09
CA LYS A 5 -16.52 -29.01 -15.48
C LYS A 5 -18.02 -28.85 -15.24
N LEU A 6 -18.47 -27.68 -14.80
CA LEU A 6 -19.88 -27.29 -14.87
C LEU A 6 -20.00 -25.78 -15.16
N LEU A 7 -20.92 -25.49 -16.08
CA LEU A 7 -21.21 -24.22 -16.74
C LEU A 7 -22.18 -23.34 -15.92
N VAL A 8 -22.12 -22.05 -16.25
CA VAL A 8 -22.88 -20.87 -15.78
C VAL A 8 -24.41 -20.98 -16.03
N PRO A 9 -25.26 -20.19 -15.34
CA PRO A 9 -25.98 -19.15 -16.09
C PRO A 9 -26.10 -17.77 -15.39
N ILE A 10 -26.30 -16.77 -16.24
CA ILE A 10 -26.49 -15.32 -16.07
C ILE A 10 -27.86 -14.98 -15.48
N ILE A 11 -27.96 -13.92 -14.66
CA ILE A 11 -29.19 -13.10 -14.53
C ILE A 11 -28.82 -11.61 -14.51
N VAL A 12 -29.38 -10.88 -15.48
CA VAL A 12 -29.42 -9.43 -15.64
C VAL A 12 -30.66 -8.90 -14.92
N VAL A 13 -30.54 -7.82 -14.13
CA VAL A 13 -31.66 -6.89 -13.87
C VAL A 13 -31.13 -5.46 -13.82
N ALA A 14 -31.62 -4.66 -14.76
CA ALA A 14 -31.52 -3.21 -14.79
C ALA A 14 -32.68 -2.59 -14.00
N ALA A 15 -32.42 -1.49 -13.28
CA ALA A 15 -33.46 -0.54 -12.88
C ALA A 15 -32.87 0.87 -12.80
N LEU A 16 -33.15 1.66 -13.83
CA LEU A 16 -33.07 3.12 -13.80
C LEU A 16 -34.36 3.63 -13.16
N SER A 17 -34.25 4.37 -12.06
CA SER A 17 -35.36 5.16 -11.52
C SER A 17 -34.98 6.63 -11.55
N LEU A 18 -35.32 7.28 -12.65
CA LEU A 18 -35.57 8.71 -12.75
C LEU A 18 -37.07 8.97 -12.50
N THR A 19 -37.41 10.22 -12.15
CA THR A 19 -38.72 10.83 -11.77
C THR A 19 -38.79 11.05 -10.25
N ALA A 20 -39.00 12.26 -9.71
CA ALA A 20 -40.02 13.22 -10.11
C ALA A 20 -39.68 14.68 -9.76
N CYS A 21 -40.16 15.58 -10.63
CA CYS A 21 -40.35 17.01 -10.40
C CYS A 21 -41.31 17.27 -9.24
N GLY A 22 -40.97 18.25 -8.41
CA GLY A 22 -41.88 18.96 -7.52
C GLY A 22 -41.45 20.42 -7.46
N THR A 23 -42.22 21.30 -8.10
CA THR A 23 -42.02 22.75 -8.13
C THR A 23 -42.47 23.38 -6.81
N ASN A 24 -41.66 24.28 -6.22
CA ASN A 24 -42.05 25.66 -5.93
C ASN A 24 -40.99 26.45 -5.15
N ASN A 25 -40.74 27.63 -5.70
CA ASN A 25 -40.35 28.89 -5.06
C ASN A 25 -38.86 29.25 -4.95
N GLU A 26 -38.55 30.35 -5.62
CA GLU A 26 -37.24 30.99 -5.75
C GLU A 26 -36.68 31.47 -4.41
N LYS A 27 -35.46 31.03 -4.10
CA LYS A 27 -34.43 31.90 -3.51
C LYS A 27 -33.10 31.56 -4.13
N LYS A 28 -32.65 32.48 -4.97
CA LYS A 28 -31.31 32.55 -5.56
C LYS A 28 -30.28 32.62 -4.43
N ALA A 29 -29.65 31.49 -4.14
CA ALA A 29 -28.37 31.42 -3.48
C ALA A 29 -27.42 30.70 -4.45
N ASP A 30 -26.38 31.43 -4.85
CA ASP A 30 -25.25 30.91 -5.59
C ASP A 30 -24.56 29.85 -4.72
N GLU A 31 -24.95 28.59 -4.89
CA GLU A 31 -24.14 27.45 -4.49
C GLU A 31 -23.39 26.97 -5.74
N THR A 32 -22.29 27.65 -6.02
CA THR A 32 -21.13 26.99 -6.60
C THR A 32 -20.70 25.89 -5.63
N LYS A 33 -21.39 24.74 -5.68
CA LYS A 33 -20.99 23.51 -5.00
C LYS A 33 -19.77 22.98 -5.74
N LYS A 34 -18.63 23.58 -5.44
CA LYS A 34 -17.31 23.04 -5.72
C LYS A 34 -17.28 21.70 -4.98
N THR A 35 -17.54 20.62 -5.72
CA THR A 35 -17.15 19.27 -5.34
C THR A 35 -15.64 19.32 -5.17
N GLU A 36 -15.18 19.65 -3.97
CA GLU A 36 -13.85 19.28 -3.51
C GLU A 36 -13.89 17.76 -3.31
N GLN A 37 -13.86 17.07 -4.45
CA GLN A 37 -13.23 15.76 -4.54
C GLN A 37 -11.83 15.97 -3.97
N SER A 38 -11.70 15.65 -2.69
CA SER A 38 -10.41 15.54 -2.02
C SER A 38 -9.68 14.43 -2.77
N SER A 39 -8.93 14.80 -3.80
CA SER A 39 -7.92 13.91 -4.34
C SER A 39 -7.11 13.39 -3.16
N PRO A 40 -6.87 12.08 -3.04
CA PRO A 40 -5.94 11.60 -2.04
C PRO A 40 -4.67 12.42 -2.17
N LYS A 41 -4.20 13.02 -1.06
CA LYS A 41 -2.88 13.66 -1.05
C LYS A 41 -1.91 12.60 -1.54
N SER A 42 -1.29 12.84 -2.69
CA SER A 42 -0.15 12.05 -3.14
C SER A 42 0.91 12.07 -2.04
N VAL A 43 1.31 10.91 -1.55
CA VAL A 43 2.39 10.79 -0.56
C VAL A 43 3.68 11.21 -1.25
N SER A 44 4.46 12.10 -0.63
CA SER A 44 5.76 12.46 -1.19
C SER A 44 6.75 11.31 -1.00
N ILE A 45 7.72 11.15 -1.90
CA ILE A 45 8.78 10.12 -1.76
C ILE A 45 9.46 10.22 -0.40
N SER A 46 9.76 11.44 0.07
CA SER A 46 10.42 11.65 1.36
C SER A 46 9.55 11.19 2.53
N ASP A 47 8.24 11.50 2.51
CA ASP A 47 7.33 11.11 3.59
C ASP A 47 7.09 9.59 3.57
N GLY A 48 6.85 9.00 2.39
CA GLY A 48 6.69 7.56 2.22
C GLY A 48 7.91 6.78 2.70
N ALA A 49 9.12 7.21 2.32
CA ALA A 49 10.35 6.59 2.79
C ALA A 49 10.52 6.70 4.30
N LYS A 50 10.19 7.86 4.89
CA LYS A 50 10.25 8.06 6.35
C LYS A 50 9.28 7.14 7.09
N ASP A 51 8.06 6.98 6.60
CA ASP A 51 7.04 6.12 7.20
C ASP A 51 7.42 4.63 7.10
N MET A 52 8.03 4.22 5.99
CA MET A 52 8.60 2.88 5.85
C MET A 52 9.74 2.65 6.85
N LYS A 53 10.66 3.62 7.03
CA LYS A 53 11.74 3.52 8.05
C LYS A 53 11.19 3.36 9.47
N GLN A 54 10.08 4.03 9.80
CA GLN A 54 9.41 3.81 11.08
C GLN A 54 8.87 2.37 11.21
N THR A 55 8.22 1.87 10.15
CA THR A 55 7.72 0.49 10.13
C THR A 55 8.85 -0.55 10.22
N ILE A 56 10.04 -0.26 9.68
CA ILE A 56 11.25 -1.08 9.85
C ILE A 56 11.73 -1.10 11.31
N ALA A 57 11.65 0.03 12.01
CA ALA A 57 12.00 0.09 13.43
C ALA A 57 11.06 -0.81 14.25
N ASP A 58 9.76 -0.79 13.94
CA ASP A 58 8.76 -1.67 14.55
C ASP A 58 9.03 -3.14 14.24
N LEU A 59 9.28 -3.48 12.97
CA LEU A 59 9.65 -4.83 12.53
C LEU A 59 10.83 -5.39 13.34
N ASN A 60 11.89 -4.58 13.51
CA ASN A 60 13.06 -4.97 14.30
C ASN A 60 12.74 -5.18 15.78
N ALA A 61 11.84 -4.41 16.37
CA ALA A 61 11.38 -4.61 17.75
C ALA A 61 10.59 -5.91 17.88
N GLN A 62 9.71 -6.21 16.93
CA GLN A 62 8.88 -7.42 16.91
C GLN A 62 9.72 -8.69 16.69
N LEU A 63 10.74 -8.63 15.83
CA LEU A 63 11.72 -9.72 15.64
C LEU A 63 12.44 -10.05 16.95
N LYS A 64 12.86 -9.04 17.72
CA LYS A 64 13.47 -9.22 19.06
C LYS A 64 12.49 -9.82 20.06
N ALA A 65 11.23 -9.41 20.01
CA ALA A 65 10.15 -9.95 20.84
C ALA A 65 9.69 -11.35 20.39
N LYS A 66 10.14 -11.85 19.24
CA LYS A 66 9.68 -13.10 18.59
C LYS A 66 8.16 -13.11 18.34
N ASP A 67 7.58 -11.94 18.08
CA ASP A 67 6.15 -11.78 17.82
C ASP A 67 5.85 -11.99 16.33
N ALA A 68 5.64 -13.25 15.94
CA ALA A 68 5.44 -13.62 14.53
C ALA A 68 4.21 -12.99 13.88
N THR A 69 3.15 -12.77 14.65
CA THR A 69 1.94 -12.11 14.15
C THR A 69 2.24 -10.67 13.76
N LYS A 70 2.92 -9.92 14.64
CA LYS A 70 3.28 -8.53 14.34
C LYS A 70 4.34 -8.40 13.26
N VAL A 71 5.31 -9.32 13.20
CA VAL A 71 6.30 -9.37 12.12
C VAL A 71 5.59 -9.49 10.76
N LYS A 72 4.56 -10.34 10.66
CA LYS A 72 3.74 -10.47 9.44
C LYS A 72 2.99 -9.17 9.11
N GLU A 73 2.38 -8.52 10.11
CA GLU A 73 1.69 -7.24 9.93
C GLU A 73 2.62 -6.13 9.44
N SER A 74 3.80 -5.99 10.06
CA SER A 74 4.80 -5.00 9.61
C SER A 74 5.37 -5.33 8.23
N GLY A 75 5.57 -6.61 7.90
CA GLY A 75 5.99 -7.02 6.56
C GLY A 75 4.99 -6.58 5.48
N ALA A 76 3.70 -6.84 5.69
CA ALA A 76 2.64 -6.41 4.77
C ALA A 76 2.53 -4.88 4.69
N LYS A 77 2.63 -4.19 5.82
CA LYS A 77 2.55 -2.72 5.87
C LYS A 77 3.69 -2.05 5.10
N LEU A 78 4.89 -2.65 5.05
CA LEU A 78 5.99 -2.11 4.26
C LEU A 78 5.65 -2.11 2.77
N GLU A 79 5.09 -3.21 2.25
CA GLU A 79 4.64 -3.33 0.86
C GLU A 79 3.50 -2.34 0.55
N GLU A 80 2.49 -2.29 1.41
CA GLU A 80 1.36 -1.34 1.26
C GLU A 80 1.85 0.12 1.25
N SER A 81 2.85 0.46 2.07
CA SER A 81 3.42 1.80 2.10
C SER A 81 4.22 2.09 0.83
N TRP A 82 5.02 1.14 0.37
CA TRP A 82 5.85 1.27 -0.84
C TRP A 82 5.01 1.56 -2.09
N GLN A 83 3.92 0.81 -2.28
CA GLN A 83 2.99 0.96 -3.41
C GLN A 83 2.39 2.37 -3.54
N THR A 84 2.38 3.18 -2.47
CA THR A 84 1.84 4.55 -2.52
C THR A 84 2.74 5.55 -3.24
N PHE A 85 4.03 5.25 -3.42
CA PHE A 85 5.00 6.17 -4.01
C PHE A 85 6.09 5.49 -4.88
N GLU A 86 6.05 4.16 -5.06
CA GLU A 86 7.05 3.41 -5.81
C GLU A 86 7.21 3.87 -7.26
N ASP A 87 6.12 4.26 -7.93
CA ASP A 87 6.12 4.71 -9.31
C ASP A 87 6.90 6.00 -9.49
N ASP A 88 6.80 6.92 -8.52
CA ASP A 88 7.55 8.17 -8.53
C ASP A 88 9.05 7.91 -8.29
N VAL A 89 9.40 6.95 -7.43
CA VAL A 89 10.79 6.52 -7.24
C VAL A 89 11.33 5.87 -8.51
N LYS A 90 10.55 4.99 -9.14
CA LYS A 90 10.92 4.33 -10.40
C LYS A 90 11.13 5.32 -11.53
N ALA A 91 10.29 6.35 -11.62
CA ALA A 91 10.43 7.40 -12.62
C ALA A 91 11.70 8.24 -12.41
N LYS A 92 12.07 8.54 -11.16
CA LYS A 92 13.25 9.36 -10.82
C LYS A 92 14.56 8.56 -10.79
N SER A 93 14.51 7.32 -10.31
CA SER A 93 15.67 6.44 -10.13
C SER A 93 15.25 4.96 -10.20
N PRO A 94 15.27 4.35 -11.40
CA PRO A 94 15.04 2.92 -11.56
C PRO A 94 16.00 2.02 -10.77
N ASP A 95 17.23 2.50 -10.53
CA ASP A 95 18.23 1.80 -9.72
C ASP A 95 17.80 1.72 -8.24
N LEU A 96 17.36 2.85 -7.66
CA LEU A 96 16.88 2.86 -6.27
C LEU A 96 15.58 2.07 -6.11
N TYR A 97 14.68 2.13 -7.10
CA TYR A 97 13.50 1.27 -7.14
C TYR A 97 13.90 -0.20 -6.99
N GLY A 98 14.77 -0.73 -7.87
CA GLY A 98 15.20 -2.13 -7.79
C GLY A 98 15.93 -2.51 -6.49
N LYS A 99 16.66 -1.55 -5.90
CA LYS A 99 17.32 -1.73 -4.59
C LYS A 99 16.34 -1.77 -3.41
N VAL A 100 15.16 -1.15 -3.51
CA VAL A 100 14.09 -1.26 -2.50
C VAL A 100 13.38 -2.61 -2.61
N GLU A 101 13.02 -3.00 -3.83
CA GLU A 101 12.27 -4.23 -4.14
C GLU A 101 12.90 -5.50 -3.54
N THR A 102 14.22 -5.62 -3.64
CA THR A 102 14.93 -6.85 -3.23
C THR A 102 14.80 -7.15 -1.73
N PRO A 103 15.22 -6.25 -0.82
CA PRO A 103 15.05 -6.47 0.62
C PRO A 103 13.57 -6.44 1.05
N LEU A 104 12.71 -5.66 0.37
CA LEU A 104 11.27 -5.62 0.66
C LEU A 104 10.61 -6.99 0.44
N HIS A 105 10.79 -7.61 -0.74
CA HIS A 105 10.28 -8.96 -1.01
C HIS A 105 10.86 -10.03 -0.08
N THR A 106 12.13 -9.88 0.34
CA THR A 106 12.74 -10.78 1.32
C THR A 106 12.01 -10.69 2.67
N ILE A 107 11.64 -9.48 3.10
CA ILE A 107 10.86 -9.26 4.32
C ILE A 107 9.46 -9.84 4.17
N GLU A 108 8.75 -9.54 3.08
CA GLU A 108 7.38 -10.02 2.84
C GLU A 108 7.31 -11.56 2.90
N ALA A 109 8.18 -12.24 2.15
CA ALA A 109 8.24 -13.70 2.14
C ALA A 109 8.66 -14.26 3.52
N GLY A 110 9.73 -13.71 4.11
CA GLY A 110 10.26 -14.18 5.37
C GLY A 110 9.32 -13.97 6.56
N ALA A 111 8.54 -12.89 6.55
CA ALA A 111 7.61 -12.56 7.64
C ALA A 111 6.43 -13.53 7.74
N THR A 112 6.15 -14.29 6.67
CA THR A 112 5.13 -15.34 6.65
C THR A 112 5.66 -16.74 6.98
N SER A 113 6.98 -16.87 7.15
CA SER A 113 7.63 -18.16 7.41
C SER A 113 7.44 -18.64 8.85
N SER A 114 7.39 -19.96 9.04
CA SER A 114 7.31 -20.59 10.36
C SER A 114 8.31 -21.74 10.47
N PRO A 115 9.33 -21.66 11.34
CA PRO A 115 9.64 -20.52 12.22
C PRO A 115 10.15 -19.30 11.44
N LEU A 116 10.13 -18.12 12.08
CA LEU A 116 10.76 -16.92 11.52
C LEU A 116 12.28 -17.12 11.39
N ASP A 117 12.84 -16.73 10.25
CA ASP A 117 14.29 -16.54 10.08
C ASP A 117 14.67 -15.11 10.49
N ALA A 118 14.81 -14.89 11.80
CA ALA A 118 15.11 -13.57 12.35
C ALA A 118 16.45 -12.96 11.84
N PRO A 119 17.55 -13.73 11.69
CA PRO A 119 18.77 -13.23 11.06
C PRO A 119 18.55 -12.69 9.64
N THR A 120 17.86 -13.44 8.79
CA THR A 120 17.57 -13.03 7.41
C THR A 120 16.68 -11.79 7.38
N LEU A 121 15.61 -11.76 8.18
CA LEU A 121 14.70 -10.62 8.27
C LEU A 121 15.38 -9.36 8.81
N THR A 122 16.26 -9.50 9.81
CA THR A 122 17.02 -8.36 10.36
C THR A 122 18.00 -7.80 9.34
N LYS A 123 18.66 -8.67 8.55
CA LYS A 123 19.56 -8.25 7.47
C LYS A 123 18.79 -7.49 6.38
N ALA A 124 17.67 -8.04 5.91
CA ALA A 124 16.84 -7.40 4.90
C ALA A 124 16.27 -6.06 5.40
N ALA A 125 15.81 -5.99 6.65
CA ALA A 125 15.35 -4.75 7.28
C ALA A 125 16.44 -3.66 7.31
N LYS A 126 17.69 -4.04 7.61
CA LYS A 126 18.83 -3.11 7.58
C LYS A 126 19.16 -2.63 6.16
N GLU A 127 19.12 -3.53 5.18
CA GLU A 127 19.36 -3.19 3.78
C GLU A 127 18.28 -2.24 3.26
N LEU A 128 17.01 -2.54 3.53
CA LEU A 128 15.89 -1.67 3.19
C LEU A 128 16.01 -0.29 3.85
N ASP A 129 16.35 -0.21 5.14
CA ASP A 129 16.52 1.08 5.84
C ASP A 129 17.62 1.97 5.20
N GLY A 130 18.70 1.33 4.74
CA GLY A 130 19.80 1.98 4.05
C GLY A 130 19.38 2.55 2.70
N VAL A 131 18.71 1.76 1.88
CA VAL A 131 18.20 2.22 0.58
C VAL A 131 17.13 3.29 0.76
N LEU A 132 16.25 3.16 1.75
CA LEU A 132 15.23 4.17 2.05
C LEU A 132 15.83 5.51 2.50
N PHE A 133 17.03 5.50 3.09
CA PHE A 133 17.75 6.76 3.34
C PHE A 133 18.11 7.47 2.04
N GLU A 134 18.56 6.74 1.00
CA GLU A 134 18.84 7.34 -0.31
C GLU A 134 17.54 7.80 -1.00
N VAL A 135 16.48 6.97 -0.96
CA VAL A 135 15.16 7.29 -1.53
C VAL A 135 14.57 8.53 -0.89
N GLN A 136 14.64 8.66 0.44
CA GLN A 136 14.14 9.83 1.17
C GLN A 136 14.76 11.15 0.69
N ASN A 137 16.00 11.10 0.18
CA ASN A 137 16.75 12.27 -0.29
C ASN A 137 16.67 12.48 -1.82
N LEU A 138 15.82 11.73 -2.53
CA LEU A 138 15.54 11.95 -3.95
C LEU A 138 14.86 13.31 -4.16
N LYS A 139 15.37 14.07 -5.13
CA LYS A 139 14.83 15.37 -5.56
C LYS A 139 13.77 15.19 -6.63
#